data_AF-A0A1I4G4M1-F1
#
_entry.id   AF-A0A1I4G4M1-F1
#
_cell.length_a   1.000
_cell.length_b   1.000
_cell.length_c   1.000
_cell.angle_alpha   90.00
_cell.angle_beta   90.00
_cell.angle_gamma   90.00
#
_symmetry.space_group_name_H-M   'P 1'
#
loop_
_entity.id
_entity.type
_entity.pdbx_description
1 polymer ?
#
loop_
_entity_poly.entity_id
_entity_poly.type
_entity_poly.pdbx_seq_one_letter_code
_entity_poly.pdbx_strand_id
1 'polypeptide(L)'
;MFAIEQIPEYLVHFLVWPTFFMLALALFRIRIKNYVVPIVVSTCILAPTAAILQHSELLFLITVIQPLVFLICLIVVFNFKFFHSLIMASLAYIYNIFVEFSYNLVVVQFNYEDFLRISQDEYIMQGLFMSFINGLTVYIFTKTRWGFTFISPGMTKLRSEATTVQNKLYLSASIFIIFLSMNGFFIYLWAEMFLAVLSATSLILAIVLHYSYKRESLD
;
A
#
# COMPACT_ATOMS: atom_id res chain seq x y z
N MET A 1 -25.75 4.43 -17.26
CA MET A 1 -26.36 3.09 -17.39
C MET A 1 -25.25 2.11 -17.08
N PHE A 2 -25.22 1.49 -15.89
CA PHE A 2 -24.15 0.56 -15.52
C PHE A 2 -24.28 -0.69 -16.39
N ALA A 3 -23.29 -0.97 -17.23
CA ALA A 3 -23.27 -2.20 -18.01
C ALA A 3 -23.12 -3.37 -17.03
N ILE A 4 -23.99 -4.39 -17.16
CA ILE A 4 -23.98 -5.60 -16.33
C ILE A 4 -22.59 -6.29 -16.33
N GLU A 5 -21.83 -6.09 -17.41
CA GLU A 5 -20.47 -6.57 -17.61
C GLU A 5 -19.46 -5.98 -16.60
N GLN A 6 -19.75 -4.82 -15.99
CA GLN A 6 -18.82 -4.16 -15.07
C GLN A 6 -18.97 -4.62 -13.61
N ILE A 7 -20.05 -5.34 -13.28
CA ILE A 7 -20.32 -5.86 -11.93
C ILE A 7 -19.14 -6.66 -11.33
N PRO A 8 -18.49 -7.60 -12.04
CA PRO A 8 -17.33 -8.31 -11.51
C PRO A 8 -16.17 -7.37 -11.16
N GLU A 9 -15.97 -6.28 -11.89
CA GLU A 9 -14.91 -5.30 -11.62
C GLU A 9 -15.10 -4.62 -10.28
N TYR A 10 -16.31 -4.11 -10.05
CA TYR A 10 -16.65 -3.47 -8.79
C TYR A 10 -16.53 -4.45 -7.63
N LEU A 11 -16.99 -5.70 -7.79
CA LEU A 11 -16.89 -6.72 -6.76
C LEU A 11 -15.44 -7.00 -6.36
N VAL A 12 -14.51 -7.06 -7.33
CA VAL A 12 -13.09 -7.25 -7.04
C VAL A 12 -12.53 -6.06 -6.25
N HIS A 13 -12.85 -4.81 -6.63
CA HIS A 13 -12.43 -3.63 -5.86
C HIS A 13 -12.96 -3.65 -4.42
N PHE A 14 -14.23 -4.04 -4.22
CA PHE A 14 -14.82 -4.19 -2.89
C PHE A 14 -14.24 -5.37 -2.08
N LEU A 15 -13.53 -6.30 -2.72
CA LEU A 15 -12.80 -7.39 -2.06
C LEU A 15 -11.36 -6.96 -1.70
N VAL A 16 -10.67 -6.32 -2.63
CA VAL A 16 -9.25 -5.94 -2.50
C VAL A 16 -9.07 -4.90 -1.41
N TRP A 17 -9.81 -3.78 -1.45
CA TRP A 17 -9.56 -2.65 -0.56
C TRP A 17 -9.69 -2.97 0.94
N PRO A 18 -10.73 -3.70 1.40
CA PRO A 18 -10.79 -4.11 2.80
C PRO A 18 -9.59 -4.94 3.21
N THR A 19 -9.14 -5.89 2.37
CA THR A 19 -7.96 -6.73 2.69
C THR A 19 -6.69 -5.90 2.75
N PHE A 20 -6.59 -4.86 1.93
CA PHE A 20 -5.49 -3.91 1.94
C PHE A 20 -5.42 -3.10 3.24
N PHE A 21 -6.55 -2.55 3.70
CA PHE A 21 -6.63 -1.87 5.01
C PHE A 21 -6.35 -2.83 6.17
N MET A 22 -6.90 -4.04 6.13
CA MET A 22 -6.64 -5.06 7.15
C MET A 22 -5.16 -5.44 7.22
N LEU A 23 -4.50 -5.59 6.06
CA LEU A 23 -3.06 -5.83 5.97
C LEU A 23 -2.26 -4.68 6.59
N ALA A 24 -2.59 -3.44 6.21
CA ALA A 24 -1.93 -2.26 6.77
C ALA A 24 -2.09 -2.18 8.29
N LEU A 25 -3.21 -2.61 8.88
CA LEU A 25 -3.36 -2.69 10.34
C LEU A 25 -2.60 -3.87 10.96
N ALA A 26 -2.66 -5.05 10.32
CA ALA A 26 -2.04 -6.28 10.80
C ALA A 26 -0.51 -6.15 10.87
N LEU A 27 0.09 -5.49 9.87
CA LEU A 27 1.54 -5.21 9.81
C LEU A 27 2.04 -4.45 11.05
N PHE A 28 1.20 -3.65 11.70
CA PHE A 28 1.56 -2.87 12.90
C PHE A 28 0.87 -3.39 14.16
N ARG A 29 0.43 -4.66 14.15
CA ARG A 29 -0.23 -5.34 15.27
C ARG A 29 -1.46 -4.61 15.81
N ILE A 30 -2.11 -3.80 14.98
CA ILE A 30 -3.30 -3.05 15.38
C ILE A 30 -4.51 -3.99 15.35
N ARG A 31 -5.36 -3.92 16.39
CA ARG A 31 -6.53 -4.79 16.51
C ARG A 31 -7.59 -4.42 15.47
N ILE A 32 -7.66 -5.20 14.39
CA ILE A 32 -8.60 -5.00 13.26
C ILE A 32 -10.05 -4.86 13.73
N LYS A 33 -10.46 -5.62 14.77
CA LYS A 33 -11.82 -5.57 15.33
C LYS A 33 -12.27 -4.17 15.76
N ASN A 34 -11.33 -3.31 16.17
CA ASN A 34 -11.65 -1.94 16.61
C ASN A 34 -11.86 -0.98 15.43
N TYR A 35 -11.44 -1.37 14.22
CA TYR A 35 -11.40 -0.52 13.04
C TYR A 35 -12.29 -1.04 11.89
N VAL A 36 -13.24 -1.94 12.18
CA VAL A 36 -14.15 -2.48 11.16
C VAL A 36 -14.95 -1.37 10.46
N VAL A 37 -15.50 -0.43 11.23
CA VAL A 37 -16.26 0.71 10.66
C VAL A 37 -15.36 1.59 9.78
N PRO A 38 -14.19 2.07 10.25
CA PRO A 38 -13.22 2.75 9.39
C PRO A 38 -12.86 2.01 8.10
N ILE A 39 -12.64 0.69 8.16
CA ILE A 39 -12.31 -0.13 6.98
C ILE A 39 -13.44 -0.09 5.96
N VAL A 40 -14.70 -0.28 6.40
CA VAL A 40 -15.86 -0.25 5.52
C VAL A 40 -16.01 1.14 4.89
N VAL A 41 -15.94 2.20 5.70
CA VAL A 41 -16.06 3.59 5.21
C VAL A 41 -14.97 3.91 4.18
N SER A 42 -13.71 3.58 4.47
CA SER A 42 -12.61 3.84 3.54
C SER A 42 -12.69 2.99 2.27
N THR A 43 -13.22 1.77 2.35
CA THR A 43 -13.51 0.94 1.17
C THR A 43 -14.56 1.60 0.27
N CYS A 44 -15.62 2.14 0.86
CA CYS A 44 -16.66 2.89 0.12
C CYS A 44 -16.12 4.16 -0.55
N ILE A 45 -14.96 4.68 -0.14
CA ILE A 45 -14.30 5.82 -0.79
C ILE A 45 -13.34 5.34 -1.89
N LEU A 46 -12.48 4.36 -1.58
CA LEU A 46 -11.45 3.90 -2.53
C LEU A 46 -12.01 3.06 -3.67
N ALA A 47 -12.95 2.15 -3.43
CA ALA A 47 -13.44 1.27 -4.49
C ALA A 47 -14.07 2.06 -5.66
N PRO A 48 -14.94 3.07 -5.42
CA PRO A 48 -15.41 3.94 -6.50
C PRO A 48 -14.30 4.75 -7.16
N THR A 49 -13.32 5.24 -6.39
CA THR A 49 -12.20 6.02 -6.95
C THR A 49 -11.36 5.17 -7.90
N ALA A 50 -11.05 3.94 -7.50
CA ALA A 50 -10.33 2.97 -8.33
C ALA A 50 -11.11 2.66 -9.62
N ALA A 51 -12.41 2.41 -9.51
CA ALA A 51 -13.26 2.13 -10.66
C ALA A 51 -13.40 3.33 -11.62
N ILE A 52 -13.50 4.57 -11.10
CA ILE A 52 -13.55 5.78 -11.94
C ILE A 52 -12.25 5.94 -12.73
N LEU A 53 -11.10 5.75 -12.08
CA LEU A 53 -9.80 5.86 -12.73
C LEU A 53 -9.60 4.80 -13.81
N GLN A 54 -10.05 3.58 -13.53
CA GLN A 54 -10.00 2.47 -14.46
C GLN A 54 -10.92 2.70 -15.67
N HIS A 55 -12.15 3.17 -15.44
CA HIS A 55 -13.09 3.48 -16.52
C HIS A 55 -12.68 4.67 -17.38
N SER A 56 -11.92 5.61 -16.81
CA SER A 56 -11.43 6.80 -17.54
C SER A 56 -10.17 6.51 -18.36
N GLU A 57 -9.70 5.25 -18.43
CA GLU A 57 -8.44 4.85 -19.07
C GLU A 57 -7.20 5.56 -18.49
N LEU A 58 -7.33 6.11 -17.28
CA LEU A 58 -6.26 6.84 -16.57
C LEU A 58 -5.49 5.89 -15.65
N LEU A 59 -5.14 4.70 -16.17
CA LEU A 59 -4.45 3.65 -15.41
C LEU A 59 -3.09 4.12 -14.86
N PHE A 60 -2.41 5.03 -15.56
CA PHE A 60 -1.17 5.61 -15.06
C PHE A 60 -1.35 6.51 -13.82
N LEU A 61 -2.54 7.09 -13.60
CA LEU A 61 -2.83 7.87 -12.39
C LEU A 61 -3.23 7.00 -11.20
N ILE A 62 -3.62 5.74 -11.42
CA ILE A 62 -3.99 4.81 -10.35
C ILE A 62 -2.87 4.70 -9.33
N THR A 63 -1.63 4.60 -9.79
CA THR A 63 -0.44 4.45 -8.95
C THR A 63 -0.07 5.70 -8.16
N VAL A 64 -0.72 6.84 -8.41
CA VAL A 64 -0.52 8.10 -7.69
C VAL A 64 -1.74 8.42 -6.83
N ILE A 65 -2.93 8.38 -7.43
CA ILE A 65 -4.17 8.74 -6.75
C ILE A 65 -4.54 7.71 -5.69
N GLN A 66 -4.44 6.41 -5.96
CA GLN A 66 -4.84 5.41 -4.97
C GLN A 66 -3.98 5.46 -3.70
N PRO A 67 -2.62 5.57 -3.75
CA PRO A 67 -1.82 5.76 -2.55
C PRO A 67 -2.18 7.01 -1.76
N LEU A 68 -2.45 8.12 -2.45
CA LEU A 68 -2.83 9.38 -1.81
C LEU A 68 -4.18 9.28 -1.11
N VAL A 69 -5.19 8.69 -1.77
CA VAL A 69 -6.53 8.50 -1.17
C VAL A 69 -6.46 7.51 0.00
N PHE A 70 -5.65 6.46 -0.11
CA PHE A 70 -5.37 5.54 0.99
C PHE A 70 -4.73 6.24 2.19
N LEU A 71 -3.72 7.08 1.94
CA LEU A 71 -3.06 7.89 2.97
C LEU A 71 -4.04 8.85 3.65
N ILE A 72 -4.88 9.54 2.87
CA ILE A 72 -5.93 10.43 3.39
C ILE A 72 -6.90 9.64 4.27
N CYS A 73 -7.31 8.44 3.85
CA CYS A 73 -8.18 7.58 4.66
C CYS A 73 -7.53 7.23 6.00
N LEU A 74 -6.25 6.83 6.01
CA LEU A 74 -5.53 6.54 7.26
C LEU A 74 -5.44 7.75 8.20
N ILE A 75 -5.30 8.96 7.65
CA ILE A 75 -5.22 10.20 8.44
C ILE A 75 -6.59 10.62 8.97
N VAL A 76 -7.59 10.70 8.09
CA VAL A 76 -8.90 11.33 8.39
C VAL A 76 -9.88 10.32 9.02
N VAL A 77 -9.95 9.09 8.48
CA VAL A 77 -10.93 8.09 8.91
C VAL A 77 -10.38 7.26 10.07
N PHE A 78 -9.13 6.83 9.98
CA PHE A 78 -8.48 6.03 11.04
C PHE A 78 -7.81 6.87 12.13
N ASN A 79 -7.71 8.19 11.94
CA ASN A 79 -7.10 9.13 12.87
C ASN A 79 -5.62 8.83 13.22
N PHE A 80 -4.86 8.26 12.29
CA PHE A 80 -3.42 8.09 12.47
C PHE A 80 -2.65 9.38 12.14
N LYS A 81 -1.53 9.63 12.84
CA LYS A 81 -0.64 10.76 12.54
C LYS A 81 -0.06 10.58 11.14
N PHE A 82 0.10 11.69 10.41
CA PHE A 82 0.63 11.71 9.03
C PHE A 82 1.82 10.77 8.82
N PHE A 83 2.83 10.83 9.70
CA PHE A 83 4.02 10.01 9.59
C PHE A 83 3.75 8.50 9.73
N HIS A 84 2.88 8.11 10.67
CA HIS A 84 2.48 6.72 10.85
C HIS A 84 1.66 6.23 9.66
N SER A 85 0.68 7.03 9.22
CA SER A 85 -0.13 6.74 8.04
C SER A 85 0.73 6.54 6.80
N LEU A 86 1.79 7.35 6.66
CA LEU A 86 2.74 7.24 5.56
C LEU A 86 3.48 5.91 5.61
N ILE A 87 4.10 5.54 6.73
CA ILE A 87 4.80 4.25 6.83
C ILE A 87 3.84 3.07 6.60
N MET A 88 2.62 3.15 7.14
CA MET A 88 1.59 2.12 6.94
C MET A 88 1.22 1.97 5.47
N ALA A 89 0.96 3.08 4.78
CA ALA A 89 0.69 3.09 3.34
C ALA A 89 1.87 2.53 2.55
N SER A 90 3.07 3.03 2.80
CA SER A 90 4.31 2.60 2.12
C SER A 90 4.52 1.09 2.19
N LEU A 91 4.44 0.51 3.39
CA LEU A 91 4.66 -0.92 3.60
C LEU A 91 3.57 -1.76 2.93
N ALA A 92 2.30 -1.35 3.05
CA ALA A 92 1.20 -2.06 2.42
C ALA A 92 1.32 -2.02 0.88
N TYR A 93 1.66 -0.88 0.29
CA TYR A 93 1.85 -0.75 -1.16
C TYR A 93 3.04 -1.57 -1.67
N ILE A 94 4.21 -1.46 -1.03
CA ILE A 94 5.38 -2.24 -1.44
C ILE A 94 5.09 -3.73 -1.35
N TYR A 95 4.46 -4.18 -0.26
CA TYR A 95 4.06 -5.57 -0.13
C TYR A 95 3.16 -6.02 -1.29
N ASN A 96 2.13 -5.23 -1.64
CA ASN A 96 1.22 -5.60 -2.71
C ASN A 96 1.88 -5.57 -4.09
N ILE A 97 2.78 -4.62 -4.36
CA ILE A 97 3.59 -4.61 -5.59
C ILE A 97 4.40 -5.91 -5.69
N PHE A 98 5.02 -6.37 -4.59
CA PHE A 98 5.73 -7.66 -4.59
C PHE A 98 4.81 -8.85 -4.84
N VAL A 99 3.61 -8.86 -4.27
CA VAL A 99 2.62 -9.93 -4.51
C VAL A 99 2.15 -9.93 -5.97
N GLU A 100 1.87 -8.76 -6.52
CA GLU A 100 1.51 -8.57 -7.94
C GLU A 100 2.59 -9.10 -8.86
N PHE A 101 3.82 -8.64 -8.63
CA PHE A 101 4.99 -9.04 -9.39
C PHE A 101 5.21 -10.55 -9.33
N SER A 102 5.04 -11.14 -8.15
CA SER A 102 5.16 -12.59 -7.94
C SER A 102 4.09 -13.37 -8.70
N TYR A 103 2.84 -12.89 -8.70
CA TYR A 103 1.76 -13.50 -9.49
C TYR A 103 2.09 -13.46 -10.99
N ASN A 104 2.43 -12.28 -11.51
CA ASN A 104 2.72 -12.11 -12.93
C ASN A 104 3.93 -12.94 -13.37
N LEU A 105 4.98 -13.05 -12.55
CA LEU A 105 6.11 -13.93 -12.84
C LEU A 105 5.73 -15.40 -12.95
N VAL A 106 4.86 -15.89 -12.05
CA VAL A 106 4.42 -17.29 -12.03
C VAL A 106 3.54 -17.61 -13.23
N VAL A 107 2.60 -16.71 -13.56
CA VAL A 107 1.69 -16.89 -14.70
C VAL A 107 2.44 -16.91 -16.02
N VAL A 108 3.43 -16.02 -16.16
CA VAL A 108 4.14 -15.79 -17.42
C VAL A 108 5.41 -16.64 -17.57
N GLN A 109 5.76 -17.45 -16.56
CA GLN A 109 6.94 -18.32 -16.60
C GLN A 109 8.23 -17.55 -16.98
N PHE A 110 8.40 -16.33 -16.45
CA PHE A 110 9.56 -15.46 -16.65
C PHE A 110 9.75 -14.84 -18.06
N ASN A 111 8.73 -14.85 -18.93
CA ASN A 111 8.77 -14.03 -20.15
C ASN A 111 8.48 -12.54 -19.83
N TYR A 112 9.44 -11.65 -20.09
CA TYR A 112 9.30 -10.23 -19.72
C TYR A 112 8.25 -9.46 -20.56
N GLU A 113 8.08 -9.80 -21.84
CA GLU A 113 7.12 -9.11 -22.72
C GLU A 113 5.67 -9.43 -22.34
N ASP A 114 5.40 -10.71 -22.12
CA ASP A 114 4.09 -11.19 -21.64
C ASP A 114 3.79 -10.69 -20.21
N PHE A 115 4.82 -10.46 -19.39
CA PHE A 115 4.68 -9.91 -18.04
C PHE A 115 4.11 -8.49 -18.08
N LEU A 116 4.61 -7.64 -18.97
CA LEU A 116 4.11 -6.27 -19.10
C LEU A 116 2.66 -6.26 -19.61
N ARG A 117 2.33 -7.15 -20.54
CA ARG A 117 0.98 -7.27 -21.08
C ARG A 117 -0.04 -7.74 -20.04
N ILE A 118 0.27 -8.80 -19.29
CA ILE A 118 -0.63 -9.29 -18.23
C ILE A 118 -0.77 -8.27 -17.09
N SER A 119 0.29 -7.53 -16.77
CA SER A 119 0.23 -6.44 -15.78
C SER A 119 -0.73 -5.31 -16.18
N GLN A 120 -1.02 -5.15 -17.48
CA GLN A 120 -1.92 -4.12 -18.00
C GLN A 120 -3.36 -4.63 -18.21
N ASP A 121 -3.52 -5.89 -18.61
CA ASP A 121 -4.80 -6.43 -19.09
C ASP A 121 -5.58 -7.28 -18.06
N GLU A 122 -4.91 -7.99 -17.13
CA GLU A 122 -5.56 -9.01 -16.26
C GLU A 122 -5.84 -8.56 -14.82
N TYR A 123 -6.57 -7.46 -14.64
CA TYR A 123 -6.79 -6.93 -13.28
C TYR A 123 -7.73 -7.79 -12.40
N ILE A 124 -8.68 -8.55 -12.98
CA ILE A 124 -9.66 -9.35 -12.20
C ILE A 124 -8.96 -10.48 -11.43
N MET A 125 -8.22 -11.32 -12.15
CA MET A 125 -7.56 -12.49 -11.56
C MET A 125 -6.44 -12.07 -10.61
N GLN A 126 -5.69 -11.02 -10.95
CA GLN A 126 -4.73 -10.38 -10.06
C GLN A 126 -5.40 -9.90 -8.77
N GLY A 127 -6.52 -9.17 -8.87
CA GLY A 127 -7.22 -8.64 -7.70
C GLY A 127 -7.77 -9.73 -6.77
N LEU A 128 -8.31 -10.82 -7.34
CA LEU A 128 -8.74 -11.99 -6.57
C LEU A 128 -7.55 -12.66 -5.85
N PHE A 129 -6.45 -12.88 -6.58
CA PHE A 129 -5.23 -13.47 -6.01
C PHE A 129 -4.65 -12.60 -4.89
N MET A 130 -4.51 -11.29 -5.12
CA MET A 130 -4.05 -10.35 -4.11
C MET A 130 -4.91 -10.37 -2.86
N SER A 131 -6.24 -10.33 -3.02
CA SER A 131 -7.16 -10.34 -1.88
C SER A 131 -7.01 -11.61 -1.05
N PHE A 132 -6.84 -12.76 -1.73
CA PHE A 132 -6.58 -14.04 -1.08
C PHE A 132 -5.26 -14.03 -0.30
N ILE A 133 -4.16 -13.60 -0.93
CA ILE A 133 -2.83 -13.54 -0.31
C ILE A 133 -2.79 -12.52 0.85
N ASN A 134 -3.44 -11.36 0.69
CA ASN A 134 -3.59 -10.38 1.75
C ASN A 134 -4.36 -10.95 2.94
N GLY A 135 -5.49 -11.61 2.68
CA GLY A 135 -6.28 -12.28 3.71
C GLY A 135 -5.49 -13.35 4.47
N LEU A 136 -4.74 -14.19 3.74
CA LEU A 136 -3.86 -15.21 4.32
C LEU A 136 -2.76 -14.57 5.19
N THR A 137 -2.15 -13.50 4.70
CA THR A 137 -1.07 -12.79 5.42
C THR A 137 -1.59 -12.10 6.67
N VAL A 138 -2.77 -11.47 6.60
CA VAL A 138 -3.46 -10.93 7.76
C VAL A 138 -3.74 -12.02 8.78
N TYR A 139 -4.22 -13.19 8.35
CA TYR A 139 -4.47 -14.32 9.24
C TYR A 139 -3.16 -14.81 9.91
N ILE A 140 -2.07 -14.91 9.15
CA ILE A 140 -0.76 -15.29 9.69
C ILE A 140 -0.29 -14.26 10.72
N PHE A 141 -0.24 -12.96 10.39
CA PHE A 141 0.24 -11.92 11.30
C PHE A 141 -0.61 -11.79 12.58
N THR A 142 -1.93 -11.91 12.45
CA THR A 142 -2.81 -11.88 13.62
C THR A 142 -2.60 -13.10 14.53
N LYS A 143 -2.26 -14.27 13.97
CA LYS A 143 -1.99 -15.50 14.75
C LYS A 143 -0.58 -15.52 15.35
N THR A 144 0.45 -15.17 14.58
CA THR A 144 1.86 -15.22 15.01
C THR A 144 2.27 -13.99 15.82
N ARG A 145 1.42 -12.95 15.87
CA ARG A 145 1.72 -11.64 16.47
C ARG A 145 2.98 -11.01 15.88
N TRP A 146 3.31 -11.32 14.64
CA TRP A 146 4.40 -10.67 13.91
C TRP A 146 3.93 -9.32 13.37
N GLY A 147 4.83 -8.33 13.36
CA GLY A 147 4.54 -6.96 12.96
C GLY A 147 5.32 -5.94 13.78
N PHE A 148 5.17 -4.68 13.43
CA PHE A 148 5.83 -3.54 14.05
C PHE A 148 5.02 -2.97 15.22
N THR A 149 5.68 -2.46 16.26
CA THR A 149 5.04 -1.89 17.47
C THR A 149 5.16 -0.38 17.60
N PHE A 150 6.06 0.25 16.84
CA PHE A 150 6.35 1.70 16.97
C PHE A 150 5.16 2.61 16.64
N ILE A 151 4.09 2.10 16.03
CA ILE A 151 2.87 2.86 15.77
C ILE A 151 1.87 2.61 16.90
N SER A 152 1.85 3.50 17.89
CA SER A 152 0.77 3.55 18.87
C SER A 152 -0.28 4.61 18.49
N PRO A 153 -1.58 4.34 18.67
CA PRO A 153 -2.66 5.31 18.40
C PRO A 153 -2.77 6.43 19.46
N GLY A 154 -1.65 6.93 19.99
CA GLY A 154 -1.63 7.88 21.11
C GLY A 154 -0.70 9.09 20.94
N MET A 155 -1.04 10.20 21.60
CA MET A 155 -0.18 11.38 21.75
C MET A 155 0.83 11.16 22.88
N THR A 156 1.98 10.55 22.59
CA THR A 156 3.16 10.69 23.46
C THR A 156 3.84 12.03 23.17
N LYS A 157 4.08 12.81 24.23
CA LYS A 157 4.84 14.08 24.16
C LYS A 157 6.30 13.74 23.83
N LEU A 158 6.82 14.38 22.78
CA LEU A 158 8.18 14.16 22.27
C LEU A 158 9.22 14.92 23.09
N ARG A 159 10.36 14.27 23.37
CA ARG A 159 11.54 14.85 24.05
C ARG A 159 12.43 15.58 23.03
N SER A 160 13.14 16.62 23.48
CA SER A 160 13.93 17.53 22.63
C SER A 160 14.97 16.86 21.73
N GLU A 161 15.63 15.78 22.17
CA GLU A 161 16.64 15.06 21.38
C GLU A 161 16.06 14.26 20.20
N ALA A 162 14.75 13.96 20.23
CA ALA A 162 14.05 13.27 19.15
C ALA A 162 13.80 14.17 17.91
N THR A 163 13.96 15.49 18.03
CA THR A 163 13.62 16.44 16.95
C THR A 163 14.53 16.31 15.72
N THR A 164 15.83 16.09 15.91
CA THR A 164 16.79 15.92 14.79
C THR A 164 16.54 14.60 14.03
N VAL A 165 16.26 13.52 14.77
CA VAL A 165 15.92 12.21 14.17
C VAL A 165 14.57 12.29 13.45
N GLN A 166 13.62 13.04 14.01
CA GLN A 166 12.31 13.27 13.43
C GLN A 166 12.38 14.06 12.10
N ASN A 167 13.21 15.10 12.00
CA ASN A 167 13.38 15.83 10.74
C ASN A 167 14.00 14.94 9.64
N LYS A 168 14.98 14.09 9.98
CA LYS A 168 15.55 13.11 9.03
C LYS A 168 14.52 12.06 8.61
N LEU A 169 13.65 11.62 9.53
CA LEU A 169 12.53 10.73 9.24
C LEU A 169 11.52 11.37 8.29
N TYR A 170 11.13 12.64 8.51
CA TYR A 170 10.22 13.33 7.60
C TYR A 170 10.82 13.53 6.20
N LEU A 171 12.09 13.92 6.12
CA LEU A 171 12.78 14.07 4.83
C LEU A 171 12.84 12.74 4.05
N SER A 172 13.24 11.66 4.72
CA SER A 172 13.31 10.33 4.10
C SER A 172 11.93 9.80 3.69
N ALA A 173 10.89 10.04 4.49
CA ALA A 173 9.50 9.72 4.14
C ALA A 173 8.99 10.51 2.92
N SER A 174 9.31 11.80 2.81
CA SER A 174 8.93 12.60 1.64
C SER A 174 9.63 12.14 0.37
N ILE A 175 10.94 11.86 0.44
CA ILE A 175 11.70 11.28 -0.68
C ILE A 175 11.09 9.94 -1.08
N PHE A 176 10.73 9.11 -0.10
CA PHE A 176 10.10 7.83 -0.35
C PHE A 176 8.78 7.96 -1.13
N ILE A 177 7.88 8.88 -0.78
CA ILE A 177 6.61 9.05 -1.50
C ILE A 177 6.87 9.37 -2.98
N ILE A 178 7.85 10.21 -3.27
CA ILE A 178 8.21 10.59 -4.65
C ILE A 178 8.62 9.35 -5.43
N PHE A 179 9.52 8.53 -4.88
CA PHE A 179 9.96 7.29 -5.51
C PHE A 179 8.84 6.26 -5.63
N LEU A 180 7.99 6.11 -4.61
CA LEU A 180 6.82 5.22 -4.67
C LEU A 180 5.89 5.62 -5.83
N SER A 181 5.58 6.92 -5.93
CA SER A 181 4.72 7.47 -6.98
C SER A 181 5.33 7.30 -8.38
N MET A 182 6.65 7.37 -8.48
CA MET A 182 7.38 7.16 -9.74
C MET A 182 7.27 5.72 -10.25
N ASN A 183 7.16 4.70 -9.40
CA ASN A 183 7.10 3.30 -9.86
C ASN A 183 6.03 3.08 -10.93
N GLY A 184 4.83 3.62 -10.73
CA GLY A 184 3.76 3.48 -11.72
C GLY A 184 4.02 4.21 -13.03
N PHE A 185 4.62 5.40 -12.97
CA PHE A 185 5.03 6.12 -14.18
C PHE A 185 6.05 5.30 -14.99
N PHE A 186 7.00 4.68 -14.30
CA PHE A 186 8.02 3.83 -14.93
C PHE A 186 7.46 2.53 -15.49
N ILE A 187 6.44 1.90 -14.87
CA ILE A 187 5.77 0.73 -15.46
C ILE A 187 5.17 1.06 -16.83
N TYR A 188 4.52 2.22 -16.96
CA TYR A 188 3.77 2.57 -18.18
C TYR A 188 4.60 3.27 -19.26
N LEU A 189 5.57 4.11 -18.89
CA LEU A 189 6.30 4.94 -19.87
C LEU A 189 7.73 4.47 -20.12
N TRP A 190 8.39 3.84 -19.15
CA TRP A 190 9.80 3.43 -19.22
C TRP A 190 10.03 2.10 -18.48
N ALA A 191 9.39 1.04 -18.98
CA ALA A 191 9.34 -0.27 -18.33
C ALA A 191 10.73 -0.85 -18.01
N GLU A 192 11.74 -0.55 -18.84
CA GLU A 192 13.14 -0.97 -18.64
C GLU A 192 13.73 -0.49 -17.30
N MET A 193 13.28 0.67 -16.82
CA MET A 193 13.77 1.29 -15.59
C MET A 193 12.98 0.88 -14.34
N PHE A 194 11.89 0.12 -14.51
CA PHE A 194 11.00 -0.26 -13.40
C PHE A 194 11.74 -0.97 -12.27
N LEU A 195 12.57 -1.98 -12.58
CA LEU A 195 13.32 -2.74 -11.56
C LEU A 195 14.32 -1.85 -10.79
N ALA A 196 14.95 -0.90 -11.47
CA ALA A 196 15.87 0.04 -10.84
C ALA A 196 15.13 0.98 -9.87
N VAL A 197 13.95 1.47 -10.25
CA VAL A 197 13.15 2.36 -9.40
C VAL A 197 12.52 1.59 -8.24
N LEU A 198 12.07 0.36 -8.45
CA LEU A 198 11.51 -0.49 -7.40
C LEU A 198 12.56 -0.85 -6.34
N SER A 199 13.78 -1.18 -6.76
CA SER A 199 14.89 -1.46 -5.84
C SER A 199 15.31 -0.21 -5.06
N ALA A 200 15.40 0.96 -5.70
CA ALA A 200 15.66 2.22 -5.01
C ALA A 200 14.56 2.55 -3.98
N THR A 201 13.29 2.37 -4.36
CA THR A 201 12.14 2.59 -3.48
C THR A 201 12.20 1.67 -2.25
N SER A 202 12.53 0.40 -2.45
CA SER A 202 12.68 -0.58 -1.37
C SER A 202 13.83 -0.26 -0.42
N LEU A 203 14.96 0.22 -0.95
CA LEU A 203 16.11 0.63 -0.15
C LEU A 203 15.81 1.87 0.70
N ILE A 204 15.11 2.87 0.14
CA ILE A 204 14.66 4.05 0.89
C ILE A 204 13.68 3.63 1.99
N LEU A 205 12.76 2.70 1.72
CA LEU A 205 11.87 2.17 2.76
C LEU A 205 12.67 1.53 3.91
N ALA A 206 13.67 0.70 3.60
CA ALA A 206 14.49 0.05 4.63
C ALA A 206 15.18 1.09 5.53
N ILE A 207 15.65 2.20 4.95
CA ILE A 207 16.23 3.32 5.71
C ILE A 207 15.18 3.98 6.62
N VAL A 208 13.98 4.25 6.10
CA VAL A 208 12.86 4.84 6.89
C VAL A 208 12.49 3.93 8.06
N LEU A 209 12.43 2.61 7.84
CA LEU A 209 12.14 1.62 8.89
C LEU A 209 13.26 1.56 9.93
N HIS A 210 14.52 1.55 9.49
CA HIS A 210 15.67 1.57 10.39
C HIS A 210 15.64 2.80 11.31
N TYR A 211 15.42 3.99 10.76
CA TYR A 211 15.32 5.22 11.57
C TYR A 211 14.09 5.23 12.47
N SER A 212 12.97 4.64 12.03
CA SER A 212 11.75 4.53 12.85
C SER A 212 12.00 3.63 14.06
N TYR A 213 12.68 2.50 13.87
CA TYR A 213 13.04 1.59 14.95
C TYR A 213 14.09 2.18 15.89
N LYS A 214 15.09 2.89 15.34
CA LYS A 214 16.07 3.63 16.15
C LYS A 214 15.41 4.67 17.04
N ARG A 215 14.38 5.37 16.53
CA ARG A 215 13.60 6.32 17.33
C ARG A 215 12.85 5.61 18.46
N GLU A 216 12.19 4.48 18.20
CA GLU A 216 11.52 3.69 19.25
C GLU A 216 12.50 3.23 20.34
N SER A 217 13.76 2.90 19.99
CA SER A 217 14.78 2.51 20.97
C SER A 217 15.32 3.66 21.84
N LEU A 218 15.06 4.91 21.47
CA LEU A 218 15.51 6.10 22.20
C LEU A 218 14.40 6.68 23.11
N ASP A 219 13.15 6.29 22.90
CA ASP A 219 11.98 6.64 23.72
C ASP A 219 11.84 5.65 24.90
#